data_AF-A0A1X9N419-F1
#
_entry.id   AF-A0A1X9N419-F1
#
_cell.length_a   1.000
_cell.length_b   1.000
_cell.length_c   1.000
_cell.angle_alpha   90.00
_cell.angle_beta   90.00
_cell.angle_gamma   90.00
#
_symmetry.space_group_name_H-M   'P 1'
#
loop_
_entity.id
_entity.type
_entity.pdbx_description
1 polymer ?
#
loop_
_entity_poly.entity_id
_entity_poly.type
_entity_poly.pdbx_seq_one_letter_code
_entity_poly.pdbx_strand_id
1 'polypeptide(L)'
;MPEHVESVGIEGHTQQVVMSGGATGSPQGLWVNPSKRAEIQAILDAGDIELFGMTYHPDYPTLEGYRNWVDYALEQNPDTKFFIALPWPIYPETMDFDAYESVLVDGHPHFHSAIIDELRAAYPDNSFFCIPYGESAVELYRLYDQGNLPEVDTLITAGGRLGIYKDQLGHPETMLVKLSQLVWLQAIFNVDLATYDYEHGYVTDIKTIASDIMARHDSAYDDR
;
A
#
# COMPACT_ATOMS: atom_id res chain seq x y z
N MET A 1 7.07 8.21 3.45
CA MET A 1 8.48 7.84 3.25
C MET A 1 9.33 9.09 3.32
N PRO A 2 9.58 9.63 4.53
CA PRO A 2 10.13 10.98 4.66
C PRO A 2 11.46 11.16 3.93
N GLU A 3 12.36 10.17 4.02
CA GLU A 3 13.68 10.19 3.36
C GLU A 3 13.59 10.28 1.83
N HIS A 4 12.66 9.54 1.22
CA HIS A 4 12.46 9.59 -0.24
C HIS A 4 11.91 10.96 -0.67
N VAL A 5 10.93 11.47 0.07
CA VAL A 5 10.26 12.73 -0.22
C VAL A 5 11.24 13.91 -0.10
N GLU A 6 12.09 13.91 0.93
CA GLU A 6 13.18 14.88 1.07
C GLU A 6 14.18 14.77 -0.09
N SER A 7 14.57 13.55 -0.47
CA SER A 7 15.55 13.32 -1.55
C SER A 7 15.07 13.79 -2.93
N VAL A 8 13.76 13.77 -3.20
CA VAL A 8 13.18 14.29 -4.46
C VAL A 8 12.85 15.78 -4.40
N GLY A 9 13.17 16.47 -3.30
CA GLY A 9 13.01 17.91 -3.15
C GLY A 9 11.58 18.36 -2.88
N ILE A 10 10.73 17.49 -2.35
CA ILE A 10 9.37 17.85 -1.93
C ILE A 10 9.44 18.47 -0.54
N GLU A 11 9.28 19.79 -0.48
CA GLU A 11 9.32 20.55 0.75
C GLU A 11 7.98 20.50 1.50
N GLY A 12 8.02 20.63 2.83
CA GLY A 12 6.82 20.73 3.66
C GLY A 12 6.04 19.44 3.89
N HIS A 13 6.50 18.29 3.35
CA HIS A 13 5.85 17.00 3.60
C HIS A 13 5.86 16.63 5.07
N THR A 14 4.69 16.32 5.60
CA THR A 14 4.53 15.68 6.90
C THR A 14 3.68 14.43 6.75
N GLN A 15 3.85 13.47 7.66
CA GLN A 15 3.04 12.27 7.69
C GLN A 15 2.79 11.84 9.12
N GLN A 16 1.57 11.38 9.37
CA GLN A 16 1.18 10.71 10.60
C GLN A 16 0.77 9.28 10.25
N VAL A 17 1.13 8.32 11.09
CA VAL A 17 0.88 6.89 10.82
C VAL A 17 0.36 6.24 12.09
N VAL A 18 -0.87 5.71 12.02
CA VAL A 18 -1.49 4.91 13.08
C VAL A 18 -1.65 3.49 12.57
N MET A 19 -1.02 2.52 13.24
CA MET A 19 -1.03 1.12 12.79
C MET A 19 -1.57 0.16 13.85
N SER A 20 -2.10 -0.96 13.37
CA SER A 20 -2.33 -2.19 14.12
C SER A 20 -2.13 -3.39 13.18
N GLY A 21 -1.74 -4.55 13.73
CA GLY A 21 -1.45 -5.75 12.93
C GLY A 21 -2.71 -6.49 12.48
N GLY A 22 -2.65 -7.10 11.29
CA GLY A 22 -3.71 -7.94 10.73
C GLY A 22 -5.06 -7.22 10.61
N ALA A 23 -6.14 -7.96 10.84
CA ALA A 23 -7.52 -7.46 10.73
C ALA A 23 -7.79 -6.16 11.50
N THR A 24 -7.14 -6.00 12.66
CA THR A 24 -7.33 -4.81 13.52
C THR A 24 -6.73 -3.53 12.94
N GLY A 25 -5.84 -3.64 11.95
CA GLY A 25 -5.30 -2.52 11.19
C GLY A 25 -6.18 -2.05 10.02
N SER A 26 -7.27 -2.78 9.73
CA SER A 26 -8.24 -2.35 8.72
C SER A 26 -8.99 -1.09 9.16
N PRO A 27 -9.62 -0.35 8.22
CA PRO A 27 -10.43 0.84 8.53
C PRO A 27 -11.49 0.58 9.61
N GLN A 28 -12.27 -0.51 9.49
CA GLN A 28 -13.25 -0.87 10.52
C GLN A 28 -12.57 -1.28 11.83
N GLY A 29 -11.47 -2.06 11.77
CA GLY A 29 -10.71 -2.47 12.94
C GLY A 29 -10.19 -1.30 13.77
N LEU A 30 -9.66 -0.27 13.09
CA LEU A 30 -9.20 0.97 13.73
C LEU A 30 -10.38 1.79 14.28
N TRP A 31 -11.51 1.84 13.56
CA TRP A 31 -12.69 2.57 14.01
C TRP A 31 -13.32 1.99 15.27
N VAL A 32 -13.43 0.66 15.37
CA VAL A 32 -14.07 0.02 16.54
C VAL A 32 -13.16 -0.02 17.77
N ASN A 33 -11.85 0.18 17.59
CA ASN A 33 -10.89 0.30 18.69
C ASN A 33 -10.90 1.72 19.25
N PRO A 34 -11.38 1.97 20.49
CA PRO A 34 -11.55 3.33 21.00
C PRO A 34 -10.25 4.12 21.13
N SER A 35 -9.14 3.45 21.47
CA SER A 35 -7.84 4.12 21.62
C SER A 35 -7.30 4.54 20.27
N LYS A 36 -7.39 3.67 19.26
CA LYS A 36 -6.94 3.97 17.90
C LYS A 36 -7.85 4.98 17.23
N ARG A 37 -9.15 4.87 17.46
CA ARG A 37 -10.12 5.84 16.95
C ARG A 37 -9.82 7.24 17.48
N ALA A 38 -9.64 7.39 18.79
CA ALA A 38 -9.31 8.68 19.40
C ALA A 38 -7.97 9.25 18.90
N GLU A 39 -6.96 8.40 18.68
CA GLU A 39 -5.66 8.81 18.13
C GLU A 39 -5.80 9.41 16.71
N ILE A 40 -6.54 8.73 15.83
CA ILE A 40 -6.77 9.18 14.45
C ILE A 40 -7.65 10.43 14.42
N GLN A 41 -8.72 10.48 15.22
CA GLN A 41 -9.59 11.66 15.32
C GLN A 41 -8.81 12.88 15.78
N ALA A 42 -7.92 12.75 16.76
CA ALA A 42 -7.08 13.86 17.20
C ALA A 42 -6.13 14.39 16.10
N ILE A 43 -5.67 13.53 15.19
CA ILE A 43 -4.89 13.95 14.01
C ILE A 43 -5.78 14.72 13.03
N LEU A 44 -6.98 14.21 12.74
CA LEU A 44 -7.92 14.87 11.82
C LEU A 44 -8.41 16.21 12.37
N ASP A 45 -8.70 16.29 13.67
CA ASP A 45 -9.13 17.50 14.39
C ASP A 45 -8.04 18.60 14.38
N ALA A 46 -6.77 18.22 14.26
CA ALA A 46 -5.67 19.18 14.16
C ALA A 46 -5.65 19.92 12.81
N GLY A 47 -6.35 19.39 11.79
CA GLY A 47 -6.47 19.98 10.46
C GLY A 47 -5.27 19.71 9.54
N ASP A 48 -5.26 20.39 8.40
CA ASP A 48 -4.17 20.37 7.41
C ASP A 48 -3.89 18.97 6.81
N ILE A 49 -4.95 18.15 6.66
CA ILE A 49 -4.85 16.82 6.06
C ILE A 49 -5.23 16.88 4.58
N GLU A 50 -4.24 16.87 3.70
CA GLU A 50 -4.45 16.86 2.25
C GLU A 50 -4.79 15.46 1.71
N LEU A 51 -4.24 14.40 2.34
CA LEU A 51 -4.35 13.02 1.89
C LEU A 51 -4.56 12.07 3.07
N PHE A 52 -5.62 11.27 3.03
CA PHE A 52 -5.92 10.26 4.03
C PHE A 52 -5.82 8.84 3.45
N GLY A 53 -4.89 8.06 4.01
CA GLY A 53 -4.60 6.71 3.58
C GLY A 53 -5.29 5.63 4.39
N MET A 54 -5.89 4.66 3.70
CA MET A 54 -6.45 3.45 4.32
C MET A 54 -5.89 2.20 3.64
N THR A 55 -6.13 1.03 4.24
CA THR A 55 -5.77 -0.28 3.65
C THR A 55 -6.96 -1.23 3.70
N TYR A 56 -6.79 -2.45 3.21
CA TYR A 56 -7.82 -3.48 3.15
C TYR A 56 -7.45 -4.70 4.01
N HIS A 57 -8.47 -5.35 4.58
CA HIS A 57 -8.33 -6.68 5.14
C HIS A 57 -9.61 -7.48 4.92
N PRO A 58 -9.53 -8.77 4.51
CA PRO A 58 -10.71 -9.56 4.16
C PRO A 58 -11.69 -9.80 5.33
N ASP A 59 -11.22 -9.81 6.57
CA ASP A 59 -12.08 -9.93 7.76
C ASP A 59 -13.04 -8.73 7.96
N TYR A 60 -12.77 -7.59 7.31
CA TYR A 60 -13.60 -6.40 7.33
C TYR A 60 -13.88 -5.90 5.90
N PRO A 61 -14.66 -6.65 5.10
CA PRO A 61 -14.81 -6.41 3.67
C PRO A 61 -15.84 -5.31 3.35
N THR A 62 -16.55 -4.79 4.35
CA THR A 62 -17.63 -3.82 4.15
C THR A 62 -17.11 -2.38 4.11
N LEU A 63 -17.92 -1.49 3.54
CA LEU A 63 -17.63 -0.06 3.45
C LEU A 63 -17.79 0.71 4.77
N GLU A 64 -18.29 0.07 5.84
CA GLU A 64 -18.66 0.76 7.08
C GLU A 64 -17.49 1.56 7.66
N GLY A 65 -16.33 0.92 7.82
CA GLY A 65 -15.14 1.56 8.37
C GLY A 65 -14.61 2.67 7.47
N TYR A 66 -14.65 2.46 6.15
CA TYR A 66 -14.23 3.46 5.18
C TYR A 66 -15.12 4.71 5.24
N ARG A 67 -16.45 4.55 5.23
CA ARG A 67 -17.40 5.66 5.32
C ARG A 67 -17.26 6.43 6.62
N ASN A 68 -17.12 5.73 7.75
CA ASN A 68 -16.91 6.38 9.04
C ASN A 68 -15.66 7.29 9.05
N TRP A 69 -14.56 6.84 8.44
CA TRP A 69 -13.35 7.64 8.33
C TRP A 69 -13.46 8.78 7.34
N VAL A 70 -14.08 8.54 6.17
CA VAL A 70 -14.30 9.57 5.16
C VAL A 70 -15.19 10.67 5.71
N ASP A 71 -16.33 10.34 6.31
CA ASP A 71 -17.26 11.30 6.90
C ASP A 71 -16.56 12.17 7.95
N TYR A 72 -15.80 11.55 8.86
CA TYR A 72 -15.07 12.28 9.91
C TYR A 72 -13.95 13.16 9.32
N ALA A 73 -13.18 12.63 8.38
CA ALA A 73 -12.10 13.37 7.73
C ALA A 73 -12.64 14.60 7.01
N LEU A 74 -13.73 14.46 6.25
CA LEU A 74 -14.35 15.57 5.52
C LEU A 74 -15.03 16.61 6.42
N GLU A 75 -15.52 16.21 7.60
CA GLU A 75 -16.04 17.16 8.59
C GLU A 75 -14.95 18.12 9.09
N GLN A 76 -13.72 17.60 9.28
CA GLN A 76 -12.59 18.39 9.79
C GLN A 76 -11.73 19.02 8.67
N ASN A 77 -11.62 18.35 7.52
CA ASN A 77 -10.76 18.67 6.40
C ASN A 77 -11.52 18.45 5.07
N PRO A 78 -12.36 19.41 4.64
CA PRO A 78 -13.28 19.23 3.51
C PRO A 78 -12.62 18.89 2.15
N ASP A 79 -11.36 19.27 1.96
CA ASP A 79 -10.62 19.09 0.71
C ASP A 79 -9.74 17.82 0.68
N THR A 80 -9.79 16.99 1.73
CA THR A 80 -8.98 15.77 1.82
C THR A 80 -9.26 14.81 0.65
N LYS A 81 -8.20 14.34 0.02
CA LYS A 81 -8.22 13.20 -0.93
C LYS A 81 -8.02 11.89 -0.18
N PHE A 82 -8.48 10.79 -0.76
CA PHE A 82 -8.36 9.47 -0.14
C PHE A 82 -7.67 8.49 -1.08
N PHE A 83 -6.84 7.63 -0.51
CA PHE A 83 -6.43 6.41 -1.20
C PHE A 83 -6.70 5.19 -0.35
N ILE A 84 -6.96 4.06 -1.02
CA ILE A 84 -6.92 2.76 -0.38
C ILE A 84 -5.75 1.96 -0.96
N ALA A 85 -4.81 1.60 -0.10
CA ALA A 85 -3.66 0.81 -0.46
C ALA A 85 -3.97 -0.67 -0.34
N LEU A 86 -3.80 -1.41 -1.43
CA LEU A 86 -4.18 -2.82 -1.53
C LEU A 86 -2.99 -3.72 -1.15
N PRO A 87 -3.05 -4.46 -0.02
CA PRO A 87 -1.98 -5.34 0.41
C PRO A 87 -1.90 -6.63 -0.42
N TRP A 88 -0.78 -7.34 -0.27
CA TRP A 88 -0.58 -8.69 -0.80
C TRP A 88 -1.20 -9.78 0.10
N PRO A 89 -1.32 -11.03 -0.39
CA PRO A 89 -1.88 -12.14 0.37
C PRO A 89 -0.97 -12.53 1.54
N ILE A 90 -1.59 -12.86 2.67
CA ILE A 90 -0.90 -13.40 3.84
C ILE A 90 -0.56 -14.88 3.66
N TYR A 91 0.40 -15.38 4.44
CA TYR A 91 0.87 -16.77 4.39
C TYR A 91 1.38 -17.21 3.00
N PRO A 92 2.37 -16.50 2.42
CA PRO A 92 2.87 -16.76 1.07
C PRO A 92 3.45 -18.17 0.90
N GLU A 93 3.98 -18.80 1.96
CA GLU A 93 4.52 -20.16 1.92
C GLU A 93 3.46 -21.27 1.74
N THR A 94 2.18 -20.94 1.89
CA THR A 94 1.07 -21.91 1.72
C THR A 94 0.58 -22.01 0.28
N MET A 95 1.11 -21.18 -0.62
CA MET A 95 0.73 -21.06 -2.02
C MET A 95 1.96 -21.19 -2.90
N ASP A 96 1.83 -21.86 -4.05
CA ASP A 96 2.79 -21.71 -5.14
C ASP A 96 2.63 -20.33 -5.80
N PHE A 97 3.55 -19.97 -6.69
CA PHE A 97 3.54 -18.65 -7.32
C PHE A 97 2.25 -18.40 -8.12
N ASP A 98 1.80 -19.36 -8.93
CA ASP A 98 0.58 -19.22 -9.75
C ASP A 98 -0.66 -18.94 -8.88
N ALA A 99 -0.81 -19.66 -7.75
CA ALA A 99 -1.90 -19.41 -6.81
C ALA A 99 -1.75 -18.05 -6.11
N TYR A 100 -0.52 -17.67 -5.73
CA TYR A 100 -0.24 -16.39 -5.07
C TYR A 100 -0.56 -15.19 -5.96
N GLU A 101 -0.13 -15.23 -7.22
CA GLU A 101 -0.39 -14.20 -8.23
C GLU A 101 -1.89 -14.09 -8.52
N SER A 102 -2.59 -15.22 -8.67
CA SER A 102 -4.01 -15.25 -8.98
C SER A 102 -4.88 -14.49 -7.97
N VAL A 103 -4.50 -14.49 -6.68
CA VAL A 103 -5.24 -13.74 -5.64
C VAL A 103 -5.28 -12.23 -5.96
N LEU A 104 -4.20 -11.66 -6.50
CA LEU A 104 -4.11 -10.24 -6.81
C LEU A 104 -4.70 -9.94 -8.18
N VAL A 105 -4.40 -10.76 -9.19
CA VAL A 105 -4.95 -10.63 -10.55
C VAL A 105 -6.49 -10.67 -10.53
N ASP A 106 -7.07 -11.62 -9.81
CA ASP A 106 -8.53 -11.75 -9.73
C ASP A 106 -9.13 -10.80 -8.67
N GLY A 107 -8.38 -10.52 -7.60
CA GLY A 107 -8.83 -9.70 -6.48
C GLY A 107 -8.85 -8.20 -6.78
N HIS A 108 -7.90 -7.69 -7.55
CA HIS A 108 -7.76 -6.25 -7.84
C HIS A 108 -9.00 -5.65 -8.51
N PRO A 109 -9.51 -6.19 -9.64
CA PRO A 109 -10.73 -5.67 -10.26
C PRO A 109 -11.96 -5.76 -9.33
N HIS A 110 -12.04 -6.82 -8.52
CA HIS A 110 -13.13 -6.96 -7.55
C HIS A 110 -13.03 -5.92 -6.44
N PHE A 111 -11.83 -5.68 -5.91
CA PHE A 111 -11.57 -4.65 -4.91
C PHE A 111 -11.90 -3.25 -5.43
N HIS A 112 -11.47 -2.92 -6.65
CA HIS A 112 -11.77 -1.67 -7.32
C HIS A 112 -13.28 -1.39 -7.37
N SER A 113 -14.05 -2.34 -7.88
CA SER A 113 -15.50 -2.20 -8.01
C SER A 113 -16.24 -2.24 -6.66
N ALA A 114 -15.77 -3.04 -5.69
CA ALA A 114 -16.45 -3.20 -4.40
C ALA A 114 -16.13 -2.08 -3.39
N ILE A 115 -14.98 -1.42 -3.51
CA ILE A 115 -14.51 -0.42 -2.55
C ILE A 115 -14.38 0.96 -3.21
N ILE A 116 -13.52 1.11 -4.21
CA ILE A 116 -13.20 2.43 -4.78
C ILE A 116 -14.41 3.03 -5.49
N ASP A 117 -15.06 2.26 -6.37
CA ASP A 117 -16.20 2.78 -7.16
C ASP A 117 -17.42 3.06 -6.27
N GLU A 118 -17.65 2.26 -5.24
CA GLU A 118 -18.71 2.49 -4.26
C GLU A 118 -18.44 3.73 -3.38
N LEU A 119 -17.18 4.01 -3.04
CA LEU A 119 -16.81 5.27 -2.36
C LEU A 119 -16.99 6.47 -3.27
N ARG A 120 -16.53 6.40 -4.53
CA ARG A 120 -16.76 7.46 -5.53
C ARG A 120 -18.24 7.74 -5.77
N ALA A 121 -19.07 6.70 -5.75
CA ALA A 121 -20.53 6.85 -5.88
C ALA A 121 -21.18 7.50 -4.65
N ALA A 122 -20.68 7.20 -3.45
CA ALA A 122 -21.17 7.79 -2.20
C ALA A 122 -20.69 9.24 -1.99
N TYR A 123 -19.52 9.59 -2.50
CA TYR A 123 -18.83 10.87 -2.30
C TYR A 123 -18.37 11.45 -3.65
N PRO A 124 -19.32 11.88 -4.52
CA PRO A 124 -19.01 12.24 -5.91
C PRO A 124 -18.14 13.51 -6.05
N ASP A 125 -18.08 14.34 -5.01
CA ASP A 125 -17.30 15.58 -4.99
C ASP A 125 -15.88 15.39 -4.41
N ASN A 126 -15.51 14.16 -4.02
CA ASN A 126 -14.22 13.86 -3.39
C ASN A 126 -13.38 12.88 -4.23
N SER A 127 -12.06 12.96 -4.08
CA SER A 127 -11.13 12.11 -4.84
C SER A 127 -10.79 10.81 -4.08
N PHE A 128 -10.89 9.69 -4.79
CA PHE A 128 -10.51 8.36 -4.32
C PHE A 128 -9.66 7.67 -5.37
N PHE A 129 -8.55 7.07 -4.94
CA PHE A 129 -7.68 6.25 -5.80
C PHE A 129 -7.16 5.00 -5.06
N CYS A 130 -6.56 4.08 -5.79
CA CYS A 130 -5.98 2.84 -5.30
C CYS A 130 -4.46 2.92 -5.43
N ILE A 131 -3.74 2.40 -4.44
CA ILE A 131 -2.28 2.20 -4.54
C ILE A 131 -2.01 0.69 -4.55
N PRO A 132 -1.54 0.10 -5.67
CA PRO A 132 -1.39 -1.34 -5.85
C PRO A 132 -0.07 -1.85 -5.26
N TYR A 133 0.32 -1.39 -4.07
CA TYR A 133 1.64 -1.74 -3.50
C TYR A 133 1.80 -3.24 -3.23
N GLY A 134 0.69 -3.98 -3.07
CA GLY A 134 0.59 -5.44 -3.04
C GLY A 134 1.35 -6.14 -4.17
N GLU A 135 1.35 -5.55 -5.38
CA GLU A 135 2.05 -6.09 -6.56
C GLU A 135 3.56 -6.20 -6.34
N SER A 136 4.14 -5.38 -5.45
CA SER A 136 5.57 -5.47 -5.09
C SER A 136 5.94 -6.88 -4.61
N ALA A 137 5.05 -7.50 -3.84
CA ALA A 137 5.24 -8.83 -3.31
C ALA A 137 5.11 -9.91 -4.39
N VAL A 138 4.16 -9.73 -5.32
CA VAL A 138 3.95 -10.61 -6.48
C VAL A 138 5.17 -10.56 -7.41
N GLU A 139 5.69 -9.38 -7.74
CA GLU A 139 6.86 -9.22 -8.59
C GLU A 139 8.11 -9.88 -8.00
N LEU A 140 8.37 -9.68 -6.70
CA LEU A 140 9.51 -10.33 -6.06
C LEU A 140 9.32 -11.85 -5.98
N TYR A 141 8.11 -12.35 -5.69
CA TYR A 141 7.86 -13.79 -5.69
C TYR A 141 8.04 -14.36 -7.11
N ARG A 142 7.57 -13.66 -8.16
CA ARG A 142 7.78 -14.08 -9.55
C ARG A 142 9.26 -14.25 -9.87
N LEU A 143 10.09 -13.27 -9.50
CA LEU A 143 11.54 -13.35 -9.71
C LEU A 143 12.19 -14.47 -8.89
N TYR A 144 11.77 -14.66 -7.65
CA TYR A 144 12.26 -15.76 -6.80
C TYR A 144 11.91 -17.13 -7.38
N ASP A 145 10.66 -17.34 -7.79
CA ASP A 145 10.17 -18.60 -8.38
C ASP A 145 10.93 -18.94 -9.66
N GLN A 146 11.27 -17.93 -10.46
CA GLN A 146 12.07 -18.07 -11.69
C GLN A 146 13.58 -18.19 -11.44
N GLY A 147 14.05 -18.09 -10.19
CA GLY A 147 15.49 -18.09 -9.86
C GLY A 147 16.25 -16.83 -10.30
N ASN A 148 15.52 -15.73 -10.52
CA ASN A 148 16.03 -14.45 -11.03
C ASN A 148 16.09 -13.34 -9.95
N LEU A 149 16.08 -13.72 -8.66
CA LEU A 149 16.19 -12.78 -7.53
C LEU A 149 17.47 -13.05 -6.72
N PRO A 150 18.64 -12.55 -7.14
CA PRO A 150 19.93 -12.89 -6.53
C PRO A 150 20.11 -12.36 -5.10
N GLU A 151 19.31 -11.38 -4.67
CA GLU A 151 19.36 -10.81 -3.31
C GLU A 151 18.76 -11.72 -2.24
N VAL A 152 17.96 -12.71 -2.64
CA VAL A 152 17.11 -13.49 -1.75
C VAL A 152 17.46 -14.97 -1.85
N ASP A 153 17.57 -15.62 -0.70
CA ASP A 153 17.89 -17.04 -0.59
C ASP A 153 16.65 -17.92 -0.47
N THR A 154 15.59 -17.41 0.16
CA THR A 154 14.38 -18.16 0.54
C THR A 154 13.13 -17.30 0.40
N LEU A 155 11.94 -17.89 0.41
CA LEU A 155 10.71 -17.08 0.43
C LEU A 155 10.54 -16.35 1.78
N ILE A 156 10.73 -17.09 2.88
CA ILE A 156 10.69 -16.58 4.26
C ILE A 156 12.11 -16.58 4.85
N THR A 157 12.52 -15.49 5.49
CA THR A 157 13.80 -15.39 6.22
C THR A 157 13.88 -16.50 7.27
N ALA A 158 14.89 -17.36 7.17
CA ALA A 158 15.09 -18.46 8.11
C ALA A 158 16.54 -18.92 8.14
N GLY A 159 17.06 -19.26 9.32
CA GLY A 159 18.39 -19.88 9.45
C GLY A 159 19.55 -19.00 8.94
N GLY A 160 19.42 -17.67 9.03
CA GLY A 160 20.42 -16.72 8.53
C GLY A 160 20.39 -16.47 7.02
N ARG A 161 19.42 -17.07 6.31
CA ARG A 161 19.15 -16.86 4.89
C ARG A 161 18.11 -15.76 4.74
N LEU A 162 18.33 -14.82 3.82
CA LEU A 162 17.47 -13.66 3.62
C LEU A 162 16.26 -14.02 2.75
N GLY A 163 15.06 -13.62 3.18
CA GLY A 163 13.80 -13.85 2.48
C GLY A 163 13.22 -12.63 1.76
N ILE A 164 12.11 -12.83 1.03
CA ILE A 164 11.20 -11.74 0.61
C ILE A 164 10.37 -11.26 1.82
N TYR A 165 10.02 -12.20 2.69
CA TYR A 165 9.23 -11.95 3.90
C TYR A 165 10.03 -12.33 5.14
N LYS A 166 9.83 -11.58 6.23
CA LYS A 166 10.57 -11.79 7.49
C LYS A 166 9.97 -12.90 8.35
N ASP A 167 8.69 -13.21 8.14
CA ASP A 167 7.93 -14.20 8.90
C ASP A 167 6.84 -14.86 8.04
N GLN A 168 6.26 -15.93 8.59
CA GLN A 168 5.24 -16.73 7.90
C GLN A 168 3.96 -15.95 7.58
N LEU A 169 3.63 -14.89 8.34
CA LEU A 169 2.43 -14.11 8.07
C LEU A 169 2.56 -13.34 6.73
N GLY A 170 3.79 -13.02 6.31
CA GLY A 170 4.06 -12.26 5.11
C GLY A 170 4.42 -10.81 5.39
N HIS A 171 4.94 -10.48 6.59
CA HIS A 171 5.53 -9.16 6.78
C HIS A 171 6.78 -8.98 5.92
N PRO A 172 6.99 -7.79 5.35
CA PRO A 172 8.01 -7.60 4.33
C PRO A 172 9.43 -7.60 4.92
N GLU A 173 10.38 -8.19 4.19
CA GLU A 173 11.80 -7.91 4.37
C GLU A 173 12.22 -6.59 3.70
N THR A 174 13.46 -6.17 3.98
CA THR A 174 14.00 -4.87 3.56
C THR A 174 13.84 -4.58 2.07
N MET A 175 14.04 -5.58 1.19
CA MET A 175 13.87 -5.39 -0.26
C MET A 175 12.42 -5.10 -0.64
N LEU A 176 11.46 -5.86 -0.08
CA LEU A 176 10.03 -5.65 -0.32
C LEU A 176 9.56 -4.31 0.25
N VAL A 177 10.08 -3.88 1.41
CA VAL A 177 9.84 -2.54 1.95
C VAL A 177 10.29 -1.47 0.95
N LYS A 178 11.54 -1.52 0.48
CA LYS A 178 12.08 -0.52 -0.45
C LYS A 178 11.34 -0.48 -1.79
N LEU A 179 11.02 -1.65 -2.37
CA LEU A 179 10.24 -1.72 -3.60
C LEU A 179 8.85 -1.11 -3.40
N SER A 180 8.15 -1.48 -2.32
CA SER A 180 6.84 -0.90 -2.00
C SER A 180 6.94 0.61 -1.90
N GLN A 181 7.94 1.14 -1.18
CA GLN A 181 8.14 2.58 -1.03
C GLN A 181 8.29 3.31 -2.38
N LEU A 182 8.93 2.71 -3.38
CA LEU A 182 9.03 3.29 -4.71
C LEU A 182 7.67 3.34 -5.43
N VAL A 183 6.84 2.29 -5.29
CA VAL A 183 5.45 2.30 -5.79
C VAL A 183 4.65 3.43 -5.13
N TRP A 184 4.74 3.56 -3.80
CA TRP A 184 4.08 4.64 -3.07
C TRP A 184 4.59 6.04 -3.48
N LEU A 185 5.89 6.18 -3.71
CA LEU A 185 6.50 7.46 -4.12
C LEU A 185 5.98 7.90 -5.49
N GLN A 186 5.91 6.97 -6.45
CA GLN A 186 5.36 7.25 -7.77
C GLN A 186 3.85 7.50 -7.71
N ALA A 187 3.10 6.71 -6.94
CA ALA A 187 1.64 6.84 -6.85
C ALA A 187 1.17 8.14 -6.16
N ILE A 188 1.87 8.60 -5.11
CA ILE A 188 1.46 9.79 -4.35
C ILE A 188 2.04 11.08 -4.94
N PHE A 189 3.31 11.03 -5.38
CA PHE A 189 4.06 12.24 -5.73
C PHE A 189 4.39 12.33 -7.22
N ASN A 190 3.97 11.35 -8.03
CA ASN A 190 4.23 11.28 -9.46
C ASN A 190 5.73 11.43 -9.80
N VAL A 191 6.60 10.90 -8.95
CA VAL A 191 8.06 10.90 -9.15
C VAL A 191 8.39 9.97 -10.30
N ASP A 192 9.12 10.50 -11.30
CA ASP A 192 9.73 9.69 -12.34
C ASP A 192 10.92 8.90 -11.79
N LEU A 193 10.70 7.62 -11.49
CA LEU A 193 11.72 6.74 -10.91
C LEU A 193 12.91 6.49 -11.83
N ALA A 194 12.78 6.70 -13.15
CA ALA A 194 13.89 6.59 -14.09
C ALA A 194 14.92 7.71 -13.90
N THR A 195 14.47 8.88 -13.46
CA THR A 195 15.33 10.05 -13.19
C THR A 195 15.60 10.26 -11.71
N TYR A 196 14.94 9.51 -10.82
CA TYR A 196 15.17 9.55 -9.39
C TYR A 196 16.56 8.97 -9.03
N ASP A 197 17.44 9.84 -8.53
CA ASP A 197 18.78 9.51 -8.03
C ASP A 197 18.69 8.81 -6.67
N TYR A 198 18.43 7.50 -6.72
CA TYR A 198 18.32 6.63 -5.55
C TYR A 198 19.12 5.36 -5.73
N GLU A 199 20.20 5.25 -4.95
CA GLU A 199 21.06 4.08 -4.85
C GLU A 199 20.48 3.07 -3.84
N HIS A 200 19.70 2.11 -4.35
CA HIS A 200 19.04 1.10 -3.50
C HIS A 200 19.96 -0.03 -3.04
N GLY A 201 21.07 -0.28 -3.75
CA GLY A 201 22.10 -1.27 -3.41
C GLY A 201 21.79 -2.71 -3.83
N TYR A 202 20.88 -2.92 -4.80
CA TYR A 202 20.51 -4.24 -5.32
C TYR A 202 20.92 -4.38 -6.79
N VAL A 203 21.20 -5.61 -7.22
CA VAL A 203 21.39 -5.96 -8.64
C VAL A 203 20.04 -5.92 -9.35
N THR A 204 18.99 -6.40 -8.70
CA THR A 204 17.60 -6.30 -9.18
C THR A 204 17.16 -4.84 -9.22
N ASP A 205 16.71 -4.38 -10.39
CA ASP A 205 16.27 -3.00 -10.62
C ASP A 205 14.85 -2.77 -10.06
N ILE A 206 14.79 -2.49 -8.76
CA ILE A 206 13.53 -2.24 -8.06
C ILE A 206 12.86 -0.91 -8.48
N LYS A 207 13.57 0.01 -9.14
CA LYS A 207 12.97 1.24 -9.68
C LYS A 207 12.16 0.92 -10.93
N THR A 208 12.75 0.16 -11.85
CA THR A 208 12.01 -0.33 -13.03
C THR A 208 10.82 -1.19 -12.62
N ILE A 209 10.98 -2.12 -11.67
CA ILE A 209 9.86 -2.94 -11.19
C ILE A 209 8.72 -2.07 -10.63
N ALA A 210 9.02 -1.06 -9.82
CA ALA A 210 7.99 -0.15 -9.30
C ALA A 210 7.26 0.63 -10.41
N SER A 211 8.00 1.15 -11.40
CA SER A 211 7.37 1.83 -12.55
C SER A 211 6.55 0.89 -13.42
N ASP A 212 7.00 -0.35 -13.58
CA ASP A 212 6.29 -1.40 -14.31
C ASP A 212 4.97 -1.79 -13.61
N ILE A 213 4.95 -1.86 -12.27
CA ILE A 213 3.73 -2.03 -11.48
C ILE A 213 2.76 -0.89 -11.75
N MET A 214 3.21 0.36 -11.63
CA MET A 214 2.34 1.53 -11.85
C MET A 214 1.85 1.62 -13.30
N ALA A 215 2.67 1.23 -14.28
CA ALA A 215 2.28 1.23 -15.69
C ALA A 215 1.25 0.14 -16.05
N ARG A 216 1.24 -0.99 -15.33
CA ARG A 216 0.24 -2.06 -15.48
C ARG A 216 -1.04 -1.79 -14.71
N HIS A 217 -0.98 -0.97 -13.66
CA HIS A 217 -2.14 -0.60 -12.88
C HIS A 217 -3.18 0.11 -13.76
N ASP A 218 -4.46 -0.14 -13.49
CA ASP A 218 -5.52 0.52 -14.23
C ASP A 218 -5.57 2.00 -13.83
N SER A 219 -5.14 2.86 -14.76
CA SER A 219 -5.16 4.33 -14.62
C SER A 219 -6.53 4.95 -14.32
N ALA A 220 -7.63 4.18 -14.39
CA ALA A 220 -8.91 4.58 -13.82
C ALA A 220 -8.88 4.74 -12.29
N TYR A 221 -7.92 4.11 -11.63
CA TYR A 221 -7.76 4.04 -10.18
C TYR A 221 -6.48 4.71 -9.70
N ASP A 222 -5.70 5.36 -10.57
CA ASP A 222 -4.57 6.21 -10.18
C ASP A 222 -5.05 7.55 -9.60
N ASP A 223 -4.14 8.23 -8.89
CA ASP A 223 -4.37 9.62 -8.50
C ASP A 223 -4.39 10.54 -9.73
N ARG A 224 -5.44 11.38 -9.83
CA ARG A 224 -5.68 12.27 -10.97
C ARG A 224 -5.63 13.74 -10.58
#